data_AF-A0A418FS21-F1
#
_entry.id   AF-A0A418FS21-F1
#
_cell.length_a   1.000
_cell.length_b   1.000
_cell.length_c   1.000
_cell.angle_alpha   90.00
_cell.angle_beta   90.00
_cell.angle_gamma   90.00
#
_symmetry.space_group_name_H-M   'P 1'
#
loop_
_entity.id
_entity.type
_entity.pdbx_description
1 polymer ?
#
loop_
_entity_poly.entity_id
_entity_poly.type
_entity_poly.pdbx_seq_one_letter_code
_entity_poly.pdbx_strand_id
1 'polypeptide(L)'
;MSTPPKRRNFTEEEDILLLRQVSADMPFLARRGLIMDKWAAIAETLAANEAFGRPDFDAKKANNRFIALAEAHRKSNRVSARASGISEDVGEKVALLDDILSAHDDAKEEESQRIADAKKTQEHNDNLGSVVREEAMQSLGKRKHDVDDDGASRSGGSTMLKCDDDDARASSIRT
;
A
#
# COMPACT_ATOMS: atom_id res chain seq x y z
N MET A 1 38.60 -24.39 -16.44
CA MET A 1 38.06 -23.72 -15.24
C MET A 1 38.06 -22.22 -15.51
N SER A 2 36.95 -21.66 -16.00
CA SER A 2 36.87 -20.20 -16.22
C SER A 2 36.60 -19.52 -14.89
N THR A 3 37.51 -18.66 -14.43
CA THR A 3 37.31 -17.88 -13.23
C THR A 3 36.07 -16.97 -13.40
N PRO A 4 35.25 -16.79 -12.35
CA PRO A 4 34.11 -15.88 -12.43
C PRO A 4 34.59 -14.47 -12.79
N PRO A 5 33.95 -13.79 -13.75
CA PRO A 5 34.36 -12.45 -14.14
C PRO A 5 34.31 -11.51 -12.93
N LYS A 6 35.39 -10.73 -12.76
CA LYS A 6 35.54 -9.74 -11.70
C LYS A 6 34.37 -8.75 -11.80
N ARG A 7 33.64 -8.53 -10.70
CA ARG A 7 32.49 -7.62 -10.67
C ARG A 7 32.92 -6.23 -11.15
N ARG A 8 32.37 -5.75 -12.27
CA ARG A 8 32.62 -4.41 -12.81
C ARG A 8 31.81 -3.39 -12.02
N ASN A 9 32.50 -2.45 -11.37
CA ASN A 9 31.88 -1.32 -10.68
C ASN A 9 31.11 -0.44 -11.68
N PHE A 10 30.07 0.23 -11.20
CA PHE A 10 29.32 1.18 -12.01
C PHE A 10 30.10 2.48 -12.20
N THR A 11 30.12 3.00 -13.43
CA THR A 11 30.69 4.32 -13.71
C THR A 11 29.68 5.43 -13.42
N GLU A 12 30.14 6.68 -13.40
CA GLU A 12 29.26 7.82 -13.19
C GLU A 12 28.29 8.01 -14.36
N GLU A 13 28.74 7.77 -15.59
CA GLU A 13 27.89 7.83 -16.79
C GLU A 13 26.82 6.75 -16.76
N GLU A 14 27.15 5.51 -16.34
CA GLU A 14 26.17 4.44 -16.14
C GLU A 14 25.14 4.83 -15.07
N ASP A 15 25.56 5.49 -13.99
CA ASP A 15 24.65 6.00 -12.96
C ASP A 15 23.72 7.08 -13.50
N ILE A 16 24.24 8.04 -14.28
CA ILE A 16 23.45 9.12 -14.88
C ILE A 16 22.42 8.53 -15.84
N LEU A 17 22.79 7.57 -16.69
CA LEU A 17 21.86 6.89 -17.59
C LEU A 17 20.74 6.18 -16.81
N LEU A 18 21.09 5.49 -15.72
CA LEU A 18 20.10 4.87 -14.83
C LEU A 18 19.17 5.91 -14.23
N LEU A 19 19.72 6.99 -13.68
CA LEU A 19 18.94 8.03 -13.00
C LEU A 19 18.02 8.79 -13.98
N ARG A 20 18.47 9.09 -15.19
CA ARG A 20 17.63 9.66 -16.25
C ARG A 20 16.44 8.76 -16.55
N GLN A 21 16.66 7.45 -16.70
CA GLN A 21 15.58 6.51 -16.97
C GLN A 21 14.62 6.37 -15.77
N VAL A 22 15.14 6.35 -14.55
CA VAL A 22 14.32 6.32 -13.32
C VAL A 22 13.50 7.60 -13.17
N SER A 23 14.05 8.77 -13.49
CA SER A 23 13.33 10.05 -13.49
C SER A 23 12.20 10.06 -14.53
N ALA A 24 12.43 9.48 -15.72
CA ALA A 24 11.42 9.40 -16.77
C ALA A 24 10.28 8.42 -16.43
N ASP A 25 10.60 7.24 -15.90
CA ASP A 25 9.62 6.17 -15.69
C ASP A 25 8.99 6.14 -14.29
N MET A 26 9.60 6.84 -13.32
CA MET A 26 9.19 6.92 -11.91
C MET A 26 8.67 5.56 -11.36
N PRO A 27 9.53 4.53 -11.29
CA PRO A 27 9.10 3.14 -11.04
C PRO A 27 8.41 2.93 -9.69
N PHE A 28 8.65 3.81 -8.71
CA PHE A 28 8.05 3.78 -7.38
C PHE A 28 6.63 4.37 -7.32
N LEU A 29 6.19 5.10 -8.35
CA LEU A 29 4.81 5.57 -8.48
C LEU A 29 3.87 4.51 -9.07
N ALA A 30 4.42 3.37 -9.52
CA ALA A 30 3.63 2.28 -10.04
C ALA A 30 2.72 1.67 -8.97
N ARG A 31 1.57 1.16 -9.40
CA ARG A 31 0.64 0.44 -8.52
C ARG A 31 1.38 -0.68 -7.78
N ARG A 32 1.02 -0.91 -6.50
CA ARG A 32 1.54 -2.03 -5.71
C ARG A 32 1.44 -3.34 -6.50
N GLY A 33 2.56 -4.05 -6.59
CA GLY A 33 2.70 -5.28 -7.39
C GLY A 33 3.31 -5.08 -8.78
N LEU A 34 3.27 -3.85 -9.34
CA LEU A 34 3.82 -3.53 -10.67
C LEU A 34 5.16 -2.78 -10.63
N ILE A 35 5.63 -2.41 -9.44
CA ILE A 35 6.89 -1.66 -9.25
C ILE A 35 8.07 -2.42 -9.88
N MET A 36 8.14 -3.75 -9.68
CA MET A 36 9.23 -4.55 -10.26
C MET A 36 9.13 -4.69 -11.78
N ASP A 37 7.92 -4.63 -12.35
CA ASP A 37 7.72 -4.63 -13.80
C ASP A 37 8.26 -3.33 -14.41
N LYS A 38 8.06 -2.20 -13.73
CA LYS A 38 8.68 -0.92 -14.13
C LYS A 38 10.20 -0.98 -14.04
N TRP A 39 10.76 -1.56 -12.97
CA TRP A 39 12.20 -1.78 -12.89
C TRP A 39 12.72 -2.71 -13.98
N ALA A 40 11.94 -3.72 -14.40
CA ALA A 40 12.29 -4.59 -15.51
C ALA A 40 12.32 -3.84 -16.84
N ALA A 41 11.32 -2.99 -17.11
CA ALA A 41 11.29 -2.16 -18.31
C ALA A 41 12.46 -1.17 -18.38
N ILE A 42 12.81 -0.54 -17.24
CA ILE A 42 14.01 0.31 -17.12
C ILE A 42 15.26 -0.49 -17.44
N ALA A 43 15.40 -1.68 -16.84
CA ALA A 43 16.57 -2.52 -17.04
C ALA A 43 16.70 -3.00 -18.49
N GLU A 44 15.60 -3.39 -19.13
CA GLU A 44 15.55 -3.78 -20.55
C GLU A 44 15.97 -2.62 -21.46
N THR A 45 15.44 -1.41 -21.21
CA THR A 45 15.79 -0.21 -21.97
C THR A 45 17.28 0.11 -21.85
N LEU A 46 17.85 0.01 -20.65
CA LEU A 46 19.27 0.25 -20.42
C LEU A 46 20.15 -0.87 -20.97
N ALA A 47 19.74 -2.14 -20.87
CA ALA A 47 20.48 -3.26 -21.43
C ALA A 47 20.54 -3.21 -22.97
N ALA A 48 19.49 -2.67 -23.62
CA ALA A 48 19.46 -2.42 -25.06
C ALA A 48 20.30 -1.21 -25.50
N ASN A 49 20.70 -0.34 -24.56
CA ASN A 49 21.51 0.84 -24.86
C ASN A 49 23.01 0.49 -24.87
N GLU A 50 23.66 0.60 -26.03
CA GLU A 50 25.09 0.34 -26.19
C GLU A 50 25.96 1.19 -25.26
N ALA A 51 25.56 2.42 -24.96
CA ALA A 51 26.30 3.33 -24.08
C ALA A 51 26.29 2.88 -22.61
N PHE A 52 25.30 2.07 -22.20
CA PHE A 52 25.22 1.53 -20.85
C PHE A 52 26.16 0.32 -20.66
N GLY A 53 26.44 -0.43 -21.74
CA GLY A 53 27.49 -1.44 -21.76
C GLY A 53 27.30 -2.63 -20.80
N ARG A 54 26.06 -2.91 -20.36
CA ARG A 54 25.69 -4.02 -19.46
C ARG A 54 24.47 -4.79 -19.99
N PRO A 55 24.69 -5.78 -20.87
CA PRO A 55 23.59 -6.53 -21.50
C PRO A 55 22.87 -7.48 -20.52
N ASP A 56 23.50 -7.85 -19.40
CA ASP A 56 22.92 -8.70 -18.35
C ASP A 56 22.24 -7.89 -17.24
N PHE A 57 21.94 -6.61 -17.47
CA PHE A 57 21.32 -5.74 -16.48
C PHE A 57 19.86 -6.13 -16.27
N ASP A 58 19.47 -6.28 -15.01
CA ASP A 58 18.14 -6.77 -14.62
C ASP A 58 17.47 -5.81 -13.62
N ALA A 59 16.15 -5.99 -13.45
CA ALA A 59 15.32 -5.16 -12.57
C ALA A 59 15.88 -5.05 -11.15
N LYS A 60 16.44 -6.14 -10.63
CA LYS A 60 16.98 -6.21 -9.26
C LYS A 60 18.29 -5.45 -9.16
N LYS A 61 19.16 -5.54 -10.17
CA LYS A 61 20.40 -4.75 -10.26
C LYS A 61 20.08 -3.25 -10.38
N ALA A 62 19.08 -2.87 -11.17
CA ALA A 62 18.62 -1.49 -11.30
C ALA A 62 18.13 -0.93 -9.96
N ASN A 63 17.21 -1.65 -9.30
CA ASN A 63 16.67 -1.23 -8.00
C ASN A 63 17.76 -1.15 -6.92
N ASN A 64 18.61 -2.17 -6.80
CA ASN A 64 19.71 -2.16 -5.82
C ASN A 64 20.71 -1.02 -6.07
N ARG A 65 21.00 -0.72 -7.35
CA ARG A 65 21.91 0.38 -7.69
C ARG A 65 21.30 1.73 -7.33
N PHE A 66 20.02 1.93 -7.64
CA PHE A 66 19.30 3.13 -7.24
C PHE A 66 19.28 3.34 -5.72
N ILE A 67 18.99 2.30 -4.93
CA ILE A 67 19.01 2.38 -3.46
C ILE A 67 20.40 2.80 -2.95
N ALA A 68 21.46 2.20 -3.48
CA ALA A 68 22.83 2.56 -3.10
C ALA A 68 23.17 4.02 -3.43
N LEU A 69 22.69 4.53 -4.58
CA LEU A 69 22.87 5.94 -4.97
C LEU A 69 22.08 6.88 -4.06
N ALA A 70 20.83 6.55 -3.75
CA ALA A 70 19.98 7.31 -2.84
C ALA A 70 20.60 7.43 -1.43
N GLU A 71 21.11 6.33 -0.89
CA GLU A 71 21.77 6.30 0.42
C GLU A 71 23.06 7.14 0.43
N ALA A 72 23.89 6.99 -0.61
CA ALA A 72 25.11 7.77 -0.76
C ALA A 72 24.81 9.28 -0.85
N HIS A 73 23.79 9.67 -1.62
CA HIS A 73 23.36 11.05 -1.77
C HIS A 73 22.90 11.66 -0.44
N ARG A 74 22.00 10.98 0.26
CA ARG A 74 21.50 11.39 1.58
C ARG A 74 22.64 11.54 2.59
N LYS A 75 23.65 10.67 2.54
CA LYS A 75 24.84 10.76 3.40
C LYS A 75 25.70 11.97 3.04
N SER A 76 25.94 12.22 1.76
CA SER A 76 26.74 13.35 1.27
C SER A 76 26.09 14.68 1.65
N ASN A 77 24.78 14.84 1.40
CA ASN A 77 24.05 16.05 1.75
C ASN A 77 24.10 16.35 3.27
N ARG A 78 24.05 15.31 4.13
CA ARG A 78 24.21 15.45 5.59
C ARG A 78 25.62 15.89 6.01
N VAL A 79 26.66 15.54 5.25
CA VAL A 79 28.04 15.94 5.52
C VAL A 79 28.28 17.36 5.01
N SER A 80 27.82 17.69 3.80
CA SER A 80 27.92 19.03 3.22
C SER A 80 27.15 20.08 4.03
N ALA A 81 25.93 19.75 4.51
CA ALA A 81 25.18 20.62 5.43
C ALA A 81 25.92 20.92 6.75
N ARG A 82 26.84 20.04 7.18
CA ARG A 82 27.68 20.25 8.37
C ARG A 82 28.95 21.04 8.08
N ALA A 83 29.33 21.20 6.81
CA ALA A 83 30.61 21.76 6.37
C ALA A 83 30.49 23.13 5.65
N SER A 84 29.29 23.74 5.63
CA SER A 84 28.92 24.81 4.69
C SER A 84 29.91 25.98 4.57
N GLY A 85 30.28 26.26 3.33
CA GLY A 85 31.07 27.42 2.89
C GLY A 85 31.46 27.40 1.40
N ILE A 86 31.18 26.32 0.65
CA ILE A 86 31.59 26.19 -0.76
C ILE A 86 30.36 25.86 -1.61
N SER A 87 30.05 26.75 -2.55
CA SER A 87 29.13 26.52 -3.65
C SER A 87 29.82 25.61 -4.67
N GLU A 88 29.50 24.31 -4.66
CA GLU A 88 29.91 23.41 -5.73
C GLU A 88 28.88 23.42 -6.86
N ASP A 89 29.36 23.31 -8.10
CA ASP A 89 28.55 23.08 -9.28
C ASP A 89 27.71 21.79 -9.09
N VAL A 90 26.39 21.91 -9.16
CA VAL A 90 25.49 20.76 -8.94
C VAL A 90 25.54 19.90 -10.20
N GLY A 91 26.46 18.93 -10.21
CA GLY A 91 26.56 17.96 -11.29
C GLY A 91 25.21 17.27 -11.53
N GLU A 92 24.92 16.95 -12.80
CA GLU A 92 23.63 16.40 -13.24
C GLU A 92 23.11 15.24 -12.36
N LYS A 93 24.01 14.37 -11.92
CA LYS A 93 23.71 13.24 -11.04
C LYS A 93 23.07 13.68 -9.72
N VAL A 94 23.55 14.77 -9.13
CA VAL A 94 23.04 15.33 -7.87
C VAL A 94 21.64 15.91 -8.11
N ALA A 95 21.46 16.71 -9.17
CA ALA A 95 20.17 17.27 -9.53
C ALA A 95 19.10 16.17 -9.77
N LEU A 96 19.44 15.14 -10.54
CA LEU A 96 18.54 13.99 -10.75
C LEU A 96 18.21 13.28 -9.44
N LEU A 97 19.17 13.11 -8.54
CA LEU A 97 18.94 12.47 -7.25
C LEU A 97 18.05 13.32 -6.34
N ASP A 98 18.23 14.64 -6.30
CA ASP A 98 17.35 15.53 -5.53
C ASP A 98 15.90 15.45 -6.02
N ASP A 99 15.68 15.57 -7.33
CA ASP A 99 14.34 15.52 -7.93
C ASP A 99 13.66 14.15 -7.71
N ILE A 100 14.37 13.06 -7.97
CA ILE A 100 13.83 11.71 -7.82
C ILE A 100 13.54 11.40 -6.35
N LEU A 101 14.42 11.81 -5.42
CA LEU A 101 14.22 11.55 -4.00
C LEU A 101 13.07 12.35 -3.41
N SER A 102 12.87 13.60 -3.85
CA SER A 102 11.68 14.38 -3.48
C SER A 102 10.41 13.64 -3.89
N ALA A 103 10.30 13.26 -5.16
CA ALA A 103 9.13 12.53 -5.66
C ALA A 103 8.93 11.17 -4.97
N HIS A 104 10.02 10.48 -4.64
CA HIS A 104 9.98 9.21 -3.93
C HIS A 104 9.46 9.36 -2.50
N ASP A 105 9.92 10.38 -1.78
CA ASP A 105 9.51 10.61 -0.40
C ASP A 105 8.06 11.11 -0.32
N ASP A 106 7.63 11.98 -1.24
CA ASP A 106 6.23 12.40 -1.40
C ASP A 106 5.30 11.20 -1.64
N ALA A 107 5.68 10.30 -2.55
CA ALA A 107 4.90 9.10 -2.86
C ALA A 107 4.78 8.16 -1.65
N LYS A 108 5.85 8.06 -0.84
CA LYS A 108 5.87 7.24 0.35
C LYS A 108 5.02 7.84 1.47
N GLU A 109 5.04 9.15 1.63
CA GLU A 109 4.21 9.87 2.60
C GLU A 109 2.73 9.75 2.23
N GLU A 110 2.37 9.97 0.96
CA GLU A 110 1.00 9.82 0.48
C GLU A 110 0.46 8.40 0.71
N GLU A 111 1.25 7.37 0.41
CA GLU A 111 0.86 5.99 0.68
C GLU A 111 0.69 5.71 2.18
N SER A 112 1.59 6.26 3.00
CA SER A 112 1.50 6.11 4.47
C SER A 112 0.24 6.77 5.02
N GLN A 113 -0.13 7.94 4.47
CA GLN A 113 -1.34 8.66 4.82
C GLN A 113 -2.60 7.88 4.42
N ARG A 114 -2.64 7.34 3.19
CA ARG A 114 -3.75 6.47 2.73
C ARG A 114 -3.95 5.27 3.64
N ILE A 115 -2.87 4.61 4.06
CA ILE A 115 -2.93 3.46 4.98
C ILE A 115 -3.45 3.90 6.36
N ALA A 116 -2.99 5.04 6.88
CA ALA A 116 -3.43 5.56 8.16
C ALA A 116 -4.93 5.93 8.15
N ASP A 117 -5.41 6.57 7.08
CA ASP A 117 -6.81 6.96 6.93
C ASP A 117 -7.73 5.72 6.77
N ALA A 118 -7.29 4.71 6.03
CA ALA A 118 -7.99 3.44 5.93
C ALA A 118 -8.09 2.75 7.30
N LYS A 119 -7.01 2.74 8.08
CA LYS A 119 -6.99 2.18 9.43
C LYS A 119 -7.93 2.93 10.36
N LYS A 120 -7.90 4.26 10.34
CA LYS A 120 -8.80 5.11 11.15
C LYS A 120 -10.27 4.88 10.81
N THR A 121 -10.58 4.72 9.53
CA THR A 121 -11.95 4.41 9.06
C THR A 121 -12.40 3.03 9.53
N GLN A 122 -11.51 2.04 9.48
CA GLN A 122 -11.79 0.70 9.99
C GLN A 122 -12.05 0.72 11.51
N GLU A 123 -11.18 1.38 12.28
CA GLU A 123 -11.34 1.55 13.73
C GLU A 123 -12.65 2.27 14.07
N HIS A 124 -13.02 3.31 13.32
CA HIS A 124 -14.30 3.99 13.50
C HIS A 124 -15.50 3.06 13.27
N ASN A 125 -15.46 2.24 12.22
CA ASN A 125 -16.53 1.28 11.92
C ASN A 125 -16.64 0.18 13.00
N ASP A 126 -15.51 -0.33 13.48
CA ASP A 126 -15.47 -1.33 14.55
C ASP A 126 -15.99 -0.76 15.87
N ASN A 127 -15.59 0.46 16.21
CA ASN A 127 -16.10 1.20 17.37
C ASN A 127 -17.62 1.40 17.28
N LEU A 128 -18.14 1.83 16.12
CA LEU A 128 -19.59 2.00 15.92
C LEU A 128 -20.33 0.66 16.06
N GLY A 129 -19.78 -0.41 15.50
CA GLY A 129 -20.33 -1.76 15.65
C GLY A 129 -20.37 -2.24 17.10
N SER A 130 -19.36 -1.89 17.90
CA SER A 130 -19.31 -2.19 19.34
C SER A 130 -20.41 -1.44 20.10
N VAL A 131 -20.56 -0.14 19.85
CA VAL A 131 -21.59 0.69 20.50
C VAL A 131 -22.99 0.16 20.22
N VAL A 132 -23.30 -0.12 18.95
CA VAL A 132 -24.62 -0.68 18.55
C VAL A 132 -24.87 -2.04 19.23
N ARG A 133 -23.86 -2.90 19.32
CA ARG A 133 -23.98 -4.20 20.00
C ARG A 133 -24.24 -4.02 21.49
N GLU A 134 -23.54 -3.10 22.14
CA GLU A 134 -23.70 -2.83 23.57
C GLU A 134 -25.09 -2.26 23.88
N GLU A 135 -25.56 -1.29 23.10
CA GLU A 135 -26.91 -0.72 23.22
C GLU A 135 -28.00 -1.79 23.07
N ALA A 136 -27.87 -2.68 22.08
CA ALA A 136 -28.80 -3.79 21.88
C ALA A 136 -28.84 -4.73 23.10
N MET A 137 -27.69 -5.08 23.68
CA MET A 137 -27.59 -5.93 24.87
C MET A 137 -28.18 -5.26 26.12
N GLN A 138 -27.99 -3.95 26.29
CA GLN A 138 -28.59 -3.19 27.40
C GLN A 138 -30.13 -3.07 27.28
N SER A 139 -30.67 -3.00 26.06
CA SER A 139 -32.12 -2.94 25.82
C SER A 139 -32.87 -4.24 26.18
N LEU A 140 -32.19 -5.38 26.07
CA LEU A 140 -32.74 -6.70 26.42
C LEU A 140 -32.81 -6.95 27.93
N GLY A 141 -31.92 -6.34 28.72
CA GLY A 141 -31.84 -6.52 30.18
C GLY A 141 -32.93 -5.79 30.99
N LYS A 142 -33.58 -4.76 30.42
CA LYS A 142 -34.56 -3.93 31.15
C LYS A 142 -35.97 -4.50 31.21
N ARG A 143 -36.25 -5.66 30.61
CA ARG A 143 -37.57 -6.34 30.66
C ARG A 143 -37.68 -7.45 31.71
N LYS A 144 -36.78 -7.50 32.69
CA LYS A 144 -36.87 -8.45 33.82
C LYS A 144 -36.25 -7.90 35.10
N HIS A 145 -36.79 -6.80 35.61
CA HIS A 145 -36.64 -6.46 37.03
C HIS A 145 -37.80 -5.56 37.46
N ASP A 146 -38.99 -6.14 37.57
CA ASP A 146 -40.06 -5.70 38.47
C ASP A 146 -41.09 -6.84 38.50
N VAL A 147 -40.80 -7.88 39.28
CA VAL A 147 -41.81 -8.77 39.86
C VAL A 147 -41.26 -9.26 41.19
N ASP A 148 -41.39 -8.45 42.23
CA ASP A 148 -41.68 -8.98 43.56
C ASP A 148 -43.20 -9.19 43.60
N ASP A 149 -43.66 -10.44 43.50
CA ASP A 149 -44.79 -10.97 44.27
C ASP A 149 -44.90 -12.50 44.07
N ASP A 150 -45.15 -13.19 45.17
CA ASP A 150 -45.30 -14.63 45.35
C ASP A 150 -46.32 -15.30 44.41
N GLY A 151 -46.06 -16.52 43.94
CA GLY A 151 -47.14 -17.36 43.41
C GLY A 151 -46.79 -18.49 42.45
N ALA A 152 -46.57 -19.68 43.00
CA ALA A 152 -47.03 -20.98 42.50
C ALA A 152 -46.94 -21.37 40.99
N SER A 153 -46.05 -22.33 40.72
CA SER A 153 -46.33 -23.64 40.08
C SER A 153 -46.99 -23.77 38.68
N ARG A 154 -46.34 -24.63 37.87
CA ARG A 154 -46.86 -25.57 36.82
C ARG A 154 -46.62 -25.23 35.34
N SER A 155 -45.81 -26.10 34.73
CA SER A 155 -46.14 -26.94 33.56
C SER A 155 -46.55 -26.29 32.23
N GLY A 156 -45.60 -26.34 31.29
CA GLY A 156 -45.81 -26.95 29.96
C GLY A 156 -46.41 -26.07 28.86
N GLY A 157 -45.99 -26.36 27.62
CA GLY A 157 -46.76 -26.00 26.43
C GLY A 157 -46.01 -25.22 25.37
N SER A 158 -45.41 -25.96 24.44
CA SER A 158 -45.11 -25.50 23.08
C SER A 158 -46.32 -24.79 22.46
N THR A 159 -46.12 -23.64 21.81
CA THR A 159 -47.09 -23.12 20.85
C THR A 159 -46.36 -22.68 19.58
N MET A 160 -46.45 -23.54 18.56
CA MET A 160 -46.16 -23.24 17.16
C MET A 160 -47.07 -22.11 16.69
N LEU A 161 -46.50 -21.05 16.11
CA LEU A 161 -47.26 -20.05 15.36
C LEU A 161 -47.64 -20.62 14.00
N LYS A 162 -48.93 -20.95 13.93
CA LYS A 162 -49.74 -21.38 12.79
C LYS A 162 -49.68 -20.31 11.69
N CYS A 163 -49.21 -20.69 10.50
CA CYS A 163 -49.43 -19.93 9.28
C CYS A 163 -50.76 -20.44 8.71
N ASP A 164 -51.82 -19.63 8.79
CA ASP A 164 -53.09 -19.94 8.15
C ASP A 164 -53.09 -19.36 6.72
N ASP A 165 -53.33 -20.28 5.79
CA ASP A 165 -53.77 -20.09 4.40
C ASP A 165 -55.02 -19.20 4.31
N ASP A 166 -55.01 -18.23 3.39
CA ASP A 166 -56.21 -17.78 2.67
C ASP A 166 -55.77 -16.91 1.47
N ASP A 167 -55.83 -17.46 0.25
CA ASP A 167 -56.65 -16.87 -0.82
C ASP A 167 -56.73 -17.82 -2.02
N ALA A 168 -57.78 -18.63 -2.03
CA ALA A 168 -58.24 -19.33 -3.22
C ALA A 168 -59.23 -18.42 -3.95
N ARG A 169 -58.84 -17.87 -5.11
CA ARG A 169 -59.82 -17.64 -6.17
C ARG A 169 -59.25 -17.79 -7.57
N ALA A 170 -59.54 -18.96 -8.13
CA ALA A 170 -59.56 -19.20 -9.56
C ALA A 170 -60.43 -18.16 -10.28
N SER A 171 -59.90 -17.60 -11.36
CA SER A 171 -60.71 -17.14 -12.50
C SER A 171 -59.92 -17.39 -13.77
N SER A 172 -60.29 -18.49 -14.40
CA SER A 172 -59.96 -18.88 -15.76
C SER A 172 -60.66 -17.93 -16.73
N ILE A 173 -59.91 -17.18 -17.54
CA ILE A 173 -60.38 -16.66 -18.83
C ILE A 173 -59.27 -16.78 -19.87
N ARG A 174 -59.61 -17.61 -20.88
CA ARG A 174 -59.05 -17.81 -22.23
C ARG A 174 -58.27 -16.64 -22.84
N THR A 175 -57.22 -16.95 -23.60
CA THR A 175 -57.28 -17.07 -25.07
C THR A 175 -56.22 -18.07 -25.53
#